data_AF-C5B898-F1
#
_entry.id   AF-C5B898-F1
#
_cell.length_a   1.000
_cell.length_b   1.000
_cell.length_c   1.000
_cell.angle_alpha   90.00
_cell.angle_beta   90.00
_cell.angle_gamma   90.00
#
_symmetry.space_group_name_H-M   'P 1'
#
loop_
_entity.id
_entity.type
_entity.pdbx_description
1 polymer ?
#
loop_
_entity_poly.entity_id
_entity_poly.type
_entity_poly.pdbx_seq_one_letter_code
_entity_poly.pdbx_strand_id
1 'polypeptide(L)' 'MADAHCRRAEALVSRGLYRRALTELTRAAEFADAAQISRVVVRRNELSRHVRCAQRVSGDPRMDYESCVGESCEP' A
#
# COMPACT_ATOMS: atom_id res chain seq x y z
N MET A 1 16.29 5.77 11.73
CA MET A 1 15.16 6.62 11.29
C MET A 1 14.02 5.80 10.69
N ALA A 2 14.31 4.82 9.84
CA ALA A 2 13.31 3.88 9.28
C ALA A 2 12.37 3.26 10.34
N ASP A 3 12.91 2.71 11.43
CA ASP A 3 12.10 2.10 12.50
C ASP A 3 11.09 3.05 13.12
N ALA A 4 11.43 4.33 13.27
CA ALA A 4 10.53 5.33 13.83
C ALA A 4 9.36 5.60 12.89
N HIS A 5 9.59 5.60 11.58
CA HIS A 5 8.54 5.71 10.58
C HIS A 5 7.68 4.44 10.51
N CYS A 6 8.28 3.24 10.62
CA CYS A 6 7.53 1.99 10.73
C CYS A 6 6.62 1.95 11.95
N ARG A 7 7.11 2.34 13.14
CA ARG A 7 6.29 2.39 14.36
C ARG A 7 5.13 3.38 14.24
N ARG A 8 5.38 4.54 13.61
CA ARG A 8 4.32 5.52 13.30
C ARG A 8 3.29 4.96 12.33
N ALA A 9 3.74 4.24 11.29
CA ALA A 9 2.85 3.58 10.35
C ALA A 9 1.93 2.58 11.06
N GLU A 10 2.46 1.71 11.92
CA GLU A 10 1.64 0.75 12.67
C GLU A 10 0.64 1.43 13.62
N ALA A 11 1.04 2.52 14.28
CA ALA A 11 0.14 3.32 15.11
C ALA A 11 -0.99 4.00 14.30
N LEU A 12 -0.76 4.31 13.02
CA LEU A 12 -1.78 4.82 12.11
C LEU A 12 -2.68 3.69 11.60
N VAL A 13 -2.14 2.50 11.34
CA VAL A 13 -2.90 1.30 10.96
C VAL A 13 -3.90 0.93 12.05
N SER A 14 -3.49 0.91 13.33
CA SER A 14 -4.40 0.60 14.44
C SER A 14 -5.55 1.61 14.60
N ARG A 15 -5.39 2.82 14.04
CA ARG A 15 -6.41 3.88 14.00
C ARG A 15 -7.23 3.88 12.70
N GLY A 16 -7.01 2.92 11.79
CA GLY A 16 -7.66 2.86 10.49
C GLY A 16 -7.17 3.91 9.47
N LEU A 17 -6.10 4.64 9.78
CA LEU A 17 -5.56 5.72 8.95
C LEU A 17 -4.58 5.19 7.89
N TYR A 18 -5.05 4.26 7.06
CA TYR A 18 -4.20 3.46 6.16
C TYR A 18 -3.44 4.27 5.10
N ARG A 19 -4.03 5.32 4.54
CA ARG A 19 -3.35 6.21 3.57
C ARG A 19 -2.15 6.92 4.21
N ARG A 20 -2.30 7.41 5.45
CA ARG A 20 -1.22 8.07 6.20
C ARG A 20 -0.14 7.06 6.60
N ALA A 21 -0.54 5.85 6.98
CA ALA A 21 0.39 4.77 7.26
C ALA A 21 1.25 4.40 6.03
N LEU A 22 0.67 4.39 4.83
CA LEU A 22 1.43 4.20 3.58
C LEU A 22 2.47 5.30 3.36
N THR A 23 2.13 6.57 3.62
CA THR A 23 3.10 7.68 3.54
C THR A 23 4.27 7.49 4.50
N GLU A 24 4.00 7.07 5.73
CA GLU A 24 5.06 6.78 6.71
C GLU A 24 5.92 5.58 6.28
N LEU A 25 5.35 4.53 5.67
CA LEU A 25 6.13 3.41 5.12
C LEU A 25 6.99 3.82 3.91
N THR A 26 6.54 4.78 3.09
CA THR A 26 7.37 5.34 2.01
C THR A 26 8.59 6.07 2.58
N ARG A 27 8.39 6.91 3.61
CA ARG A 27 9.50 7.55 4.33
C ARG A 27 10.41 6.53 4.99
N ALA A 28 9.86 5.47 5.56
CA ALA A 28 10.67 4.40 6.15
C ALA A 28 11.60 3.76 5.11
N ALA A 29 11.14 3.59 3.86
CA ALA A 29 11.95 3.03 2.78
C ALA A 29 13.11 3.95 2.35
N GLU A 30 12.94 5.27 2.44
CA GLU A 30 14.01 6.25 2.15
C GLU A 30 15.17 6.14 3.16
N PHE A 31 14.89 5.74 4.40
CA PHE A 31 15.89 5.63 5.47
C PHE A 31 16.29 4.18 5.80
N ALA A 32 15.75 3.19 5.09
CA ALA A 32 15.99 1.79 5.37
C ALA A 32 17.33 1.33 4.79
N ASP A 33 18.06 0.51 5.55
CA ASP A 33 19.21 -0.22 5.02
C ASP A 33 18.78 -1.46 4.20
N ALA A 34 19.77 -2.16 3.62
CA ALA A 34 19.52 -3.36 2.82
C ALA A 34 18.85 -4.51 3.61
N ALA A 35 19.07 -4.60 4.93
CA ALA A 35 18.44 -5.61 5.77
C ALA A 35 16.96 -5.25 6.06
N GLN A 36 16.62 -3.97 6.09
CA GLN A 36 15.30 -3.46 6.44
C GLN A 36 14.37 -3.28 5.23
N ILE A 37 14.91 -2.92 4.06
CA ILE A 37 14.10 -2.48 2.91
C ILE A 37 13.07 -3.52 2.46
N SER A 38 13.43 -4.81 2.48
CA SER A 38 12.54 -5.90 2.10
C SER A 38 11.29 -5.93 3.00
N ARG A 39 11.49 -5.86 4.33
CA ARG A 39 10.39 -5.84 5.30
C ARG A 39 9.49 -4.63 5.12
N VAL A 40 10.06 -3.44 4.88
CA VAL A 40 9.30 -2.21 4.67
C VAL A 40 8.42 -2.32 3.42
N VAL A 41 8.97 -2.82 2.31
CA VAL A 41 8.25 -2.98 1.04
C VAL A 41 7.14 -4.03 1.15
N VAL A 42 7.40 -5.18 1.80
CA VAL A 42 6.38 -6.21 2.03
C VAL A 42 5.21 -5.63 2.80
N ARG A 43 5.48 -4.95 3.92
CA ARG A 43 4.43 -4.36 4.76
C ARG A 43 3.63 -3.29 4.02
N ARG A 44 4.29 -2.44 3.24
CA ARG A 44 3.63 -1.44 2.39
C ARG A 44 2.70 -2.11 1.37
N ASN A 45 3.14 -3.19 0.74
CA ASN A 45 2.35 -3.89 -0.27
C ASN A 45 1.12 -4.58 0.33
N GLU A 46 1.25 -5.20 1.52
CA GLU A 46 0.12 -5.70 2.29
C GLU A 46 -0.91 -4.61 2.56
N LEU A 47 -0.45 -3.46 3.06
CA LEU A 47 -1.33 -2.36 3.41
C LEU A 47 -2.01 -1.75 2.17
N SER A 48 -1.28 -1.66 1.07
CA SER A 48 -1.82 -1.17 -0.21
C SER A 48 -2.89 -2.11 -0.77
N ARG A 49 -2.74 -3.44 -0.61
CA ARG A 49 -3.81 -4.40 -0.91
C ARG A 49 -5.02 -4.18 0.00
N HIS A 50 -4.83 -4.04 1.30
CA HIS A 50 -5.92 -3.78 2.25
C HIS A 50 -6.74 -2.54 1.86
N VAL A 51 -6.07 -1.43 1.53
CA VAL A 51 -6.74 -0.19 1.10
C VAL A 51 -7.53 -0.38 -0.18
N ARG A 52 -6.98 -1.07 -1.19
CA ARG A 52 -7.68 -1.34 -2.45
C ARG A 52 -8.88 -2.27 -2.27
N CYS A 53 -8.74 -3.32 -1.46
CA CYS A 53 -9.84 -4.22 -1.13
C CYS A 53 -10.96 -3.50 -0.37
N ALA A 54 -10.61 -2.66 0.62
CA ALA A 54 -11.59 -1.87 1.36
C ALA A 54 -12.33 -0.87 0.47
N GLN A 55 -11.65 -0.24 -0.49
CA GLN A 55 -12.27 0.65 -1.48
C GLN A 55 -13.22 -0.11 -2.43
N ARG A 56 -12.85 -1.32 -2.87
CA ARG A 56 -13.73 -2.19 -3.68
C ARG A 56 -15.01 -2.59 -2.96
N VAL A 57 -14.95 -2.88 -1.66
CA VAL A 57 -16.13 -3.25 -0.85
C VAL A 57 -17.04 -2.05 -0.57
N SER A 58 -16.50 -0.83 -0.56
CA SER A 58 -17.26 0.41 -0.30
C SER A 58 -18.16 0.87 -1.46
N GLY A 59 -18.21 0.15 -2.59
CA GLY A 59 -19.25 0.33 -3.60
C GLY A 59 -19.35 1.73 -4.20
N ASP A 60 -18.30 2.21 -4.87
CA ASP A 60 -18.47 3.23 -5.91
C ASP A 60 -18.48 2.54 -7.28
N PRO A 61 -19.63 2.43 -7.98
CA PRO A 61 -19.76 1.73 -9.26
C PRO A 61 -19.00 2.38 -10.42
N ARG A 62 -18.30 3.50 -10.19
CA ARG A 62 -17.64 4.28 -11.24
C ARG A 62 -16.22 3.85 -11.57
N MET A 63 -15.67 2.83 -10.90
CA MET A 63 -14.27 2.40 -11.11
C MET A 63 -14.12 1.12 -11.95
N ASP A 64 -14.99 0.92 -12.94
CA ASP A 64 -14.84 -0.06 -14.02
C ASP A 64 -14.29 0.58 -15.32
N TYR A 65 -13.24 1.41 -15.21
CA TYR A 65 -12.60 2.02 -16.40
C TYR A 65 -11.11 1.72 -16.54
N GLU A 66 -10.61 0.63 -15.95
CA GLU A 66 -9.30 0.06 -16.32
C GLU A 66 -9.32 -1.47 -16.35
N SER A 67 -10.32 -2.05 -17.04
CA SER A 67 -10.11 -3.31 -17.76
C SER A 67 -9.49 -3.02 -19.13
N CYS A 68 -8.39 -2.26 -19.13
CA CYS A 68 -7.62 -1.91 -20.33
C CYS A 68 -6.25 -2.61 -20.29
N VAL A 69 -6.24 -3.94 -20.17
CA VAL A 69 -5.07 -4.73 -20.61
C VAL A 69 -5.55 -6.11 -21.07
N GLY A 70 -5.54 -6.32 -22.39
CA GLY A 70 -5.38 -7.65 -22.97
C GLY A 70 -6.65 -8.40 -23.37
N GLU A 71 -7.45 -7.86 -24.29
CA GLU A 71 -7.99 -8.74 -25.32
C GLU A 71 -6.85 -9.00 -26.29
N SER A 72 -6.26 -10.19 -26.17
CA SER A 72 -5.28 -10.74 -27.08
C SER A 72 -5.78 -10.58 -28.51
N CYS A 73 -4.98 -9.94 -29.38
CA CYS A 73 -5.06 -10.22 -30.81
C CYS A 73 -4.79 -11.72 -30.99
N GLU A 74 -5.84 -12.48 -31.22
CA GLU A 74 -5.73 -13.81 -31.83
C GLU A 74 -5.44 -13.64 -33.34
N PRO A 75 -4.74 -14.61 -33.96
CA PRO A 75 -3.90 -14.42 -35.15
C PRO A 75 -4.62 -14.09 -36.47
#